data_AF-A0A0B8P022-F1
#
_entry.id   AF-A0A0B8P022-F1
#
_cell.length_a   1.000
_cell.length_b   1.000
_cell.length_c   1.000
_cell.angle_alpha   90.00
_cell.angle_beta   90.00
_cell.angle_gamma   90.00
#
_symmetry.space_group_name_H-M   'P 1'
#
loop_
_entity.id
_entity.type
_entity.pdbx_description
1 polymer ?
#
loop_
_entity_poly.entity_id
_entity_poly.type
_entity_poly.pdbx_seq_one_letter_code
_entity_poly.pdbx_strand_id
1 'polypeptide(L)'
;MVGYSLGYADENPEVRDRLPMSGLVHQEVYQDHSEQEIADIYQERETAGWQRYMSFPELKQMIEESGVENLAQVYTKLKYTKESHIEFSQTVLNYLKKQGFMNQ
;
A
#
# COMPACT_ATOMS: atom_id res chain seq x y z
N MET A 1 -13.94 9.44 4.69
CA MET A 1 -14.19 9.44 6.15
C MET A 1 -13.42 8.28 6.74
N VAL A 2 -12.70 8.48 7.84
CA VAL A 2 -11.98 7.42 8.56
C VAL A 2 -12.20 7.59 10.06
N GLY A 3 -12.09 6.50 10.81
CA GLY A 3 -12.08 6.54 12.27
C GLY A 3 -10.65 6.70 12.82
N TYR A 4 -10.54 7.23 14.04
CA TYR A 4 -9.28 7.35 14.75
C TYR A 4 -9.39 6.65 16.11
N SER A 5 -8.31 5.98 16.53
CA SER A 5 -8.17 5.43 17.88
C SER A 5 -7.15 6.27 18.65
N LEU A 6 -7.43 6.56 19.92
CA LEU A 6 -6.61 7.42 20.78
C LEU A 6 -6.46 6.75 22.15
N GLY A 7 -5.27 6.89 22.75
CA GLY A 7 -4.93 6.35 24.06
C GLY A 7 -3.51 6.72 24.45
N TYR A 8 -3.11 6.36 25.67
CA TYR A 8 -1.71 6.42 26.07
C TYR A 8 -0.93 5.31 25.37
N ALA A 9 0.27 5.62 24.88
CA ALA A 9 1.10 4.64 24.17
C ALA A 9 1.63 3.58 25.14
N ASP A 10 1.49 2.31 24.76
CA ASP A 10 2.10 1.14 25.42
C ASP A 10 3.08 0.42 24.46
N GLU A 11 3.47 1.10 23.38
CA GLU A 11 4.44 0.62 22.39
C GLU A 11 5.33 1.77 21.92
N ASN A 12 6.51 1.44 21.38
CA ASN A 12 7.44 2.39 20.80
C ASN A 12 7.89 1.90 19.40
N PRO A 13 7.01 1.96 18.38
CA PRO A 13 7.32 1.45 17.05
C PRO A 13 8.37 2.30 16.34
N GLU A 14 9.20 1.66 15.52
CA GLU A 14 10.13 2.38 14.66
C GLU A 14 9.42 3.24 13.62
N VAL A 15 10.05 4.36 13.26
CA VAL A 15 9.54 5.26 12.22
C VAL A 15 9.54 4.53 10.88
N ARG A 16 8.41 4.62 10.17
CA ARG A 16 8.29 4.05 8.83
C ARG A 16 8.98 4.95 7.80
N ASP A 17 9.67 4.33 6.85
CA ASP A 17 10.25 5.04 5.71
C ASP A 17 9.18 5.63 4.77
N ARG A 18 9.61 6.55 3.91
CA ARG A 18 8.79 7.19 2.87
C ARG A 18 9.51 7.06 1.52
N LEU A 19 8.80 7.35 0.43
CA LEU A 19 9.49 7.49 -0.85
C LEU A 19 10.40 8.71 -0.81
N PRO A 20 11.52 8.71 -1.55
CA PRO A 20 12.32 9.91 -1.74
C PRO A 20 11.47 11.00 -2.40
N MET A 21 11.82 12.27 -2.16
CA MET A 21 11.09 13.40 -2.73
C MET A 21 11.04 13.36 -4.26
N SER A 22 12.06 12.81 -4.92
CA SER A 22 12.11 12.62 -6.37
C SER A 22 10.99 11.72 -6.93
N GLY A 23 10.42 10.83 -6.10
CA GLY A 23 9.28 9.99 -6.49
C GLY A 23 7.91 10.52 -6.04
N LEU A 24 7.86 11.74 -5.48
CA LEU A 24 6.63 12.36 -4.97
C LEU A 24 6.39 13.76 -5.53
N VAL A 25 7.46 14.53 -5.72
CA VAL A 25 7.39 15.94 -6.12
C VAL A 25 7.67 16.05 -7.61
N HIS A 26 6.68 16.53 -8.35
CA HIS A 26 6.81 16.89 -9.76
C HIS A 26 6.78 18.42 -9.90
N GLN A 27 7.69 18.97 -10.70
CA GLN A 27 7.80 20.42 -10.89
C GLN A 27 6.95 20.86 -12.09
N GLU A 28 6.00 21.77 -11.85
CA GLU A 28 5.06 22.39 -12.81
C GLU A 28 4.07 21.45 -13.49
N VAL A 29 4.53 20.29 -13.96
CA VAL A 29 3.75 19.28 -14.66
C VAL A 29 4.07 17.89 -14.11
N TYR A 30 3.11 16.98 -14.24
CA TYR A 30 3.34 15.56 -13.92
C TYR A 30 4.47 15.01 -14.79
N GLN A 31 5.37 14.24 -14.18
CA GLN A 31 6.50 13.62 -14.87
C GLN A 31 6.34 12.10 -14.77
N ASP A 32 6.11 11.44 -15.90
CA ASP A 32 6.11 9.99 -15.95
C ASP A 32 7.50 9.46 -15.62
N HIS A 33 7.55 8.38 -14.85
CA HIS A 33 8.80 7.72 -14.50
C HIS A 33 9.09 6.58 -15.48
N SER A 34 10.33 6.50 -15.92
CA SER A 34 10.89 5.33 -16.59
C SER A 34 10.98 4.14 -15.64
N GLU A 35 11.14 2.94 -16.18
CA GLU A 35 11.29 1.71 -15.39
C GLU A 35 12.49 1.79 -14.42
N GLN A 36 13.61 2.39 -14.88
CA GLN A 36 14.79 2.57 -14.03
C GLN A 36 14.53 3.53 -12.88
N GLU A 37 13.86 4.67 -13.14
CA GLU A 37 13.52 5.63 -12.08
C GLU A 37 12.56 5.00 -11.05
N ILE A 38 11.60 4.18 -11.50
CA ILE A 38 10.74 3.42 -10.58
C ILE A 38 11.59 2.45 -9.73
N ALA A 39 12.52 1.72 -10.33
CA ALA A 39 13.41 0.83 -9.59
C ALA A 39 14.20 1.60 -8.52
N ASP A 40 14.75 2.76 -8.88
CA ASP A 40 15.55 3.61 -7.98
C ASP A 40 14.69 4.20 -6.84
N ILE A 41 13.49 4.70 -7.15
CA ILE A 41 12.55 5.27 -6.16
C ILE A 41 12.12 4.22 -5.12
N TYR A 42 11.96 2.97 -5.55
CA TYR A 42 11.43 1.89 -4.71
C TYR A 42 12.50 0.98 -4.10
N GLN A 43 13.77 1.09 -4.49
CA GLN A 43 14.85 0.16 -4.08
C GLN A 43 14.93 -0.03 -2.56
N GLU A 44 14.97 1.07 -1.80
CA GLU A 44 15.05 1.03 -0.34
C GLU A 44 13.80 0.41 0.28
N ARG A 45 12.62 0.78 -0.23
CA ARG A 45 11.33 0.23 0.22
C ARG A 45 11.22 -1.26 -0.05
N GLU A 46 11.66 -1.70 -1.22
CA GLU A 46 11.67 -3.11 -1.59
C GLU A 46 12.57 -3.87 -0.61
N THR A 47 13.79 -3.39 -0.37
CA THR A 47 14.76 -4.04 0.52
C THR A 47 14.28 -4.08 1.98
N ALA A 48 14.02 -2.91 2.58
CA ALA A 48 13.63 -2.79 3.98
C ALA A 48 12.24 -3.38 4.24
N GLY A 49 11.31 -3.15 3.31
CA GLY A 49 9.97 -3.72 3.36
C GLY A 49 9.99 -5.24 3.28
N TRP A 50 10.74 -5.81 2.34
CA TRP A 50 10.89 -7.26 2.23
C TRP A 50 11.50 -7.87 3.49
N GLN A 51 12.63 -7.32 3.97
CA GLN A 51 13.28 -7.76 5.21
C GLN A 51 12.31 -7.75 6.39
N ARG A 52 11.51 -6.69 6.51
CA ARG A 52 10.48 -6.59 7.55
C ARG A 52 9.43 -7.69 7.41
N TYR A 53 8.88 -7.92 6.22
CA TYR A 53 7.88 -8.98 6.05
C TYR A 53 8.45 -10.37 6.40
N MET A 54 9.72 -10.61 6.05
CA MET A 54 10.40 -11.87 6.37
C MET A 54 10.77 -12.01 7.85
N SER A 55 10.77 -10.93 8.65
CA SER A 55 11.07 -10.97 10.09
C SER A 55 9.87 -11.36 10.96
N PHE A 56 8.65 -11.28 10.43
CA PHE A 56 7.44 -11.74 11.13
C PHE A 56 7.08 -13.16 10.68
N PRO A 57 7.03 -14.16 11.59
CA PRO A 57 6.81 -15.56 11.23
C PRO A 57 5.56 -15.81 10.38
N GLU A 58 4.43 -15.18 10.74
CA GLU A 58 3.15 -15.33 10.03
C GLU A 58 3.21 -14.75 8.61
N LEU A 59 3.83 -13.58 8.46
CA LEU A 59 3.96 -12.94 7.15
C LEU A 59 4.94 -13.71 6.25
N LYS A 60 6.02 -14.23 6.84
CA LYS A 60 6.98 -15.08 6.14
C LYS A 60 6.31 -16.35 5.62
N GLN A 61 5.54 -17.05 6.47
CA GLN A 61 4.82 -18.26 6.07
C GLN A 61 3.84 -17.97 4.92
N MET A 62 3.05 -16.89 5.03
CA MET A 62 2.13 -16.46 3.98
C MET A 62 2.86 -16.19 2.64
N ILE A 63 4.03 -15.55 2.70
CA ILE A 63 4.86 -15.28 1.51
C ILE A 63 5.35 -16.60 0.88
N GLU A 64 5.91 -17.50 1.69
CA GLU A 64 6.45 -18.80 1.24
C GLU A 64 5.36 -19.69 0.61
N GLU A 65 4.15 -19.69 1.16
CA GLU A 65 3.01 -20.45 0.62
C GLU A 65 2.45 -19.86 -0.69
N SER A 66 2.61 -18.55 -0.89
CA SER A 66 2.04 -17.84 -2.04
C SER A 66 2.90 -17.82 -3.30
N GLY A 67 4.21 -18.07 -3.18
CA GLY A 67 5.16 -17.98 -4.28
C GLY A 67 5.36 -16.56 -4.82
N VAL A 68 5.07 -15.51 -4.04
CA VAL A 68 5.42 -14.13 -4.42
C VAL A 68 6.92 -13.88 -4.27
N GLU A 69 7.47 -13.12 -5.20
CA GLU A 69 8.93 -12.93 -5.31
C GLU A 69 9.40 -11.53 -4.87
N ASN A 70 8.47 -10.59 -4.73
CA ASN A 70 8.77 -9.21 -4.39
C ASN A 70 7.60 -8.56 -3.64
N LEU A 71 7.86 -7.41 -3.03
CA LEU A 71 6.92 -6.69 -2.20
C LEU A 71 5.71 -6.17 -2.99
N ALA A 72 5.90 -5.79 -4.26
CA ALA A 72 4.81 -5.38 -5.14
C ALA A 72 3.78 -6.53 -5.35
N GLN A 73 4.26 -7.77 -5.49
CA GLN A 73 3.41 -8.94 -5.58
C GLN A 73 2.70 -9.23 -4.25
N VAL A 74 3.34 -9.03 -3.09
CA VAL A 74 2.67 -9.14 -1.79
C VAL A 74 1.46 -8.21 -1.73
N TYR A 75 1.62 -6.95 -2.13
CA TYR A 75 0.51 -5.99 -2.11
C TYR A 75 -0.59 -6.32 -3.12
N THR A 76 -0.24 -6.75 -4.33
CA THR A 76 -1.21 -6.92 -5.43
C THR A 76 -1.86 -8.30 -5.46
N LYS A 77 -1.19 -9.35 -4.99
CA LYS A 77 -1.70 -10.73 -5.01
C LYS A 77 -2.27 -11.18 -3.66
N LEU A 78 -1.80 -10.62 -2.54
CA LEU A 78 -2.18 -11.09 -1.20
C LEU A 78 -3.00 -10.06 -0.44
N LYS A 79 -2.53 -8.81 -0.38
CA LYS A 79 -3.11 -7.80 0.52
C LYS A 79 -4.27 -7.03 -0.08
N TYR A 80 -4.14 -6.60 -1.33
CA TYR A 80 -5.08 -5.71 -2.00
C TYR A 80 -5.33 -6.19 -3.44
N THR A 81 -6.03 -7.32 -3.56
CA THR A 81 -6.28 -7.95 -4.86
C THR A 81 -7.19 -7.10 -5.75
N LYS A 82 -7.13 -7.32 -7.06
CA LYS A 82 -8.02 -6.64 -8.02
C LYS A 82 -9.48 -6.91 -7.69
N GLU A 83 -9.81 -8.15 -7.37
CA GLU A 83 -11.15 -8.60 -7.02
C GLU A 83 -11.66 -7.84 -5.80
N SER A 84 -10.85 -7.75 -4.74
CA SER A 84 -11.21 -7.00 -3.52
C SER A 84 -11.44 -5.51 -3.81
N HIS A 85 -10.60 -4.89 -4.64
CA HIS A 85 -10.77 -3.47 -4.98
C HIS A 85 -12.06 -3.22 -5.76
N ILE A 86 -12.42 -4.11 -6.69
CA ILE A 86 -13.68 -4.01 -7.44
C ILE A 86 -14.86 -4.15 -6.48
N GLU A 87 -14.84 -5.14 -5.60
CA GLU A 87 -15.91 -5.37 -4.62
C GLU A 87 -16.07 -4.18 -3.64
N PHE A 88 -14.97 -3.68 -3.08
CA PHE A 88 -15.00 -2.52 -2.19
C PHE A 88 -15.46 -1.25 -2.91
N SER A 89 -15.04 -1.05 -4.16
CA SER A 89 -15.48 0.09 -4.98
C SER A 89 -16.99 0.04 -5.18
N GLN A 90 -17.55 -1.13 -5.54
CA GLN A 90 -18.99 -1.30 -5.68
C GLN A 90 -19.73 -1.07 -4.36
N THR A 91 -19.18 -1.55 -3.24
CA THR A 91 -19.75 -1.35 -1.91
C THR A 91 -19.84 0.14 -1.58
N VAL A 92 -18.77 0.90 -1.80
CA VAL A 92 -18.73 2.35 -1.56
C VAL A 92 -19.71 3.08 -2.48
N LEU A 93 -19.71 2.80 -3.78
CA LEU A 93 -20.62 3.44 -4.74
C LEU A 93 -22.09 3.17 -4.41
N ASN A 94 -22.43 1.92 -4.09
CA ASN A 94 -23.78 1.55 -3.68
C ASN A 94 -24.20 2.28 -2.40
N TYR A 95 -23.28 2.43 -1.45
CA TYR A 95 -23.55 3.20 -0.23
C TYR A 95 -23.78 4.68 -0.53
N LEU A 96 -22.91 5.32 -1.30
CA LEU A 96 -23.06 6.72 -1.71
C LEU A 96 -24.39 6.98 -2.42
N LYS A 97 -24.78 6.08 -3.33
CA LYS A 97 -26.10 6.13 -3.99
C LYS A 97 -27.25 6.04 -2.99
N LYS A 98 -27.20 5.08 -2.05
CA LYS A 98 -28.24 4.91 -1.01
C LYS A 98 -28.36 6.13 -0.11
N GLN A 99 -27.25 6.82 0.17
CA GLN A 99 -27.22 8.04 0.97
C GLN A 99 -27.60 9.30 0.16
N GLY A 100 -27.90 9.18 -1.14
CA GLY A 100 -28.33 10.29 -1.98
C GLY A 100 -27.20 11.20 -2.48
N PHE A 101 -25.93 10.81 -2.30
CA PHE A 101 -24.77 11.60 -2.75
C PHE A 101 -24.47 11.47 -4.25
N MET A 102 -25.29 10.73 -5.01
CA MET A 102 -25.08 10.47 -6.45
C MET A 102 -26.27 10.86 -7.33
N ASN A 103 -27.20 11.67 -6.81
CA ASN A 103 -28.46 12.03 -7.49
C ASN A 103 -28.43 13.42 -8.15
N GLN A 104 -27.26 13.89 -8.61
CA GLN A 104 -27.15 15.15 -9.33
C GLN A 104 -27.47 14.97 -10.82
#